data_AF-A0A6D2IJX9-F1
#
_entry.id   AF-A0A6D2IJX9-F1
#
_cell.length_a   1.000
_cell.length_b   1.000
_cell.length_c   1.000
_cell.angle_alpha   90.00
_cell.angle_beta   90.00
_cell.angle_gamma   90.00
#
_symmetry.space_group_name_H-M   'P 1'
#
loop_
_entity.id
_entity.type
_entity.pdbx_description
1 polymer ?
#
loop_
_entity_poly.entity_id
_entity_poly.type
_entity_poly.pdbx_seq_one_letter_code
_entity_poly.pdbx_strand_id
1 'polypeptide(L)'
;MSDSEDQEERDNLAAREIALAEQHEDPPDPNARTIAPMRCREMERDTMRNAGGAPKEYLKCKLFSFTLTGKALRWVKSLPAQSITTWKEYKVAFLGHFFTKQRANLLREKISSFQQGPVEPFHEALERFKDYTRECPNHGLSEGSLWNIFYRGISGKCRFSLDTASNGNFMTKTVTEAKILIENLASSDSDNFIGHERAVKAINSDPYRDGYSESKP
;
A
#
# COMPACT_ATOMS: atom_id res chain seq x y z
N MET A 1 -19.34 0.12 16.69
CA MET A 1 -19.03 0.38 15.27
C MET A 1 -17.53 0.39 15.00
N SER A 2 -16.68 0.65 16.00
CA SER A 2 -15.21 0.73 15.84
C SER A 2 -14.46 -0.63 15.74
N ASP A 3 -14.92 -1.70 16.38
CA ASP A 3 -14.21 -3.01 16.36
C ASP A 3 -14.20 -3.73 15.00
N SER A 4 -15.10 -3.35 14.10
CA SER A 4 -15.25 -3.95 12.77
C SER A 4 -14.24 -3.42 11.75
N GLU A 5 -13.84 -2.15 11.87
CA GLU A 5 -12.92 -1.48 10.95
C GLU A 5 -11.46 -1.89 11.25
N ASP A 6 -11.08 -1.94 12.54
CA ASP A 6 -9.76 -2.37 12.99
C ASP A 6 -9.46 -3.86 12.69
N GLN A 7 -10.50 -4.69 12.60
CA GLN A 7 -10.36 -6.11 12.27
C GLN A 7 -10.24 -6.36 10.76
N GLU A 8 -10.92 -5.54 9.94
CA GLU A 8 -10.80 -5.58 8.49
C GLU A 8 -9.42 -5.08 8.03
N GLU A 9 -8.86 -4.08 8.71
CA GLU A 9 -7.52 -3.55 8.45
C GLU A 9 -6.41 -4.59 8.70
N ARG A 10 -6.54 -5.43 9.73
CA ARG A 10 -5.61 -6.55 9.99
C ARG A 10 -5.74 -7.69 8.99
N ASP A 11 -6.96 -8.00 8.55
CA ASP A 11 -7.19 -9.01 7.52
C ASP A 11 -6.67 -8.49 6.14
N ASN A 12 -6.69 -7.18 5.91
CA ASN A 12 -6.11 -6.51 4.75
C ASN A 12 -4.57 -6.48 4.78
N LEU A 13 -3.94 -6.45 5.95
CA LEU A 13 -2.48 -6.51 6.09
C LEU A 13 -1.89 -7.81 5.53
N ALA A 14 -2.56 -8.95 5.79
CA ALA A 14 -2.12 -10.25 5.25
C ALA A 14 -2.29 -10.36 3.73
N ALA A 15 -3.35 -9.78 3.16
CA ALA A 15 -3.53 -9.68 1.71
C ALA A 15 -2.53 -8.72 1.05
N ARG A 16 -2.17 -7.63 1.76
CA ARG A 16 -1.15 -6.66 1.35
C ARG A 16 0.25 -7.29 1.38
N GLU A 17 0.58 -8.12 2.37
CA GLU A 17 1.83 -8.91 2.39
C GLU A 17 1.93 -9.91 1.23
N ILE A 18 0.82 -10.57 0.84
CA ILE A 18 0.78 -11.44 -0.34
C ILE A 18 1.03 -10.64 -1.63
N ALA A 19 0.40 -9.47 -1.77
CA ALA A 19 0.57 -8.61 -2.94
C ALA A 19 2.00 -8.02 -3.03
N LEU A 20 2.62 -7.68 -1.90
CA LEU A 20 4.02 -7.26 -1.81
C LEU A 20 4.98 -8.39 -2.20
N ALA A 21 4.70 -9.63 -1.78
CA ALA A 21 5.49 -10.80 -2.14
C ALA A 21 5.41 -11.19 -3.63
N GLU A 22 4.39 -10.72 -4.37
CA GLU A 22 4.29 -10.90 -5.83
C GLU A 22 5.06 -9.83 -6.64
N GLN A 23 5.40 -8.67 -6.05
CA GLN A 23 6.14 -7.61 -6.75
C GLN A 23 7.67 -7.83 -6.79
N HIS A 24 8.21 -8.72 -5.96
CA HIS A 24 9.60 -9.15 -6.01
C HIS A 24 9.68 -10.65 -6.37
N GLU A 25 9.93 -10.95 -7.64
CA GLU A 25 10.46 -12.26 -8.07
C GLU A 25 11.97 -12.40 -7.82
N ASP A 26 12.57 -11.59 -6.93
CA ASP A 26 13.97 -11.78 -6.55
C ASP A 26 14.10 -12.74 -5.36
N PRO A 27 15.07 -13.66 -5.39
CA PRO A 27 15.33 -14.55 -4.27
C PRO A 27 15.69 -13.72 -3.02
N PRO A 28 15.15 -14.06 -1.84
CA PRO A 28 15.45 -13.33 -0.62
C PRO A 28 16.95 -13.40 -0.31
N ASP A 29 17.56 -12.24 -0.03
CA ASP A 29 18.95 -12.11 0.41
C ASP A 29 19.20 -13.04 1.61
N PRO A 30 20.14 -14.00 1.52
CA PRO A 30 20.44 -14.94 2.59
C PRO A 30 20.94 -14.28 3.90
N ASN A 31 21.27 -12.98 3.88
CA ASN A 31 21.72 -12.22 5.06
C ASN A 31 20.66 -11.28 5.66
N ALA A 32 19.45 -11.19 5.08
CA ALA A 32 18.37 -10.43 5.67
C ALA A 32 17.89 -11.11 6.96
N ARG A 33 18.26 -10.57 8.12
CA ARG A 33 17.69 -10.98 9.41
C ARG A 33 16.24 -10.53 9.50
N THR A 34 15.34 -11.31 8.91
CA THR A 34 13.90 -11.17 9.14
C THR A 34 13.65 -11.38 10.64
N ILE A 35 13.18 -10.32 11.31
CA ILE A 35 12.66 -10.41 12.67
C ILE A 35 11.26 -11.05 12.55
N ALA A 36 11.23 -12.35 12.27
CA ALA A 36 10.05 -13.16 12.49
C ALA A 36 9.92 -13.37 14.02
N PRO A 37 8.72 -13.23 14.61
CA PRO A 37 8.51 -13.51 16.03
C PRO A 37 9.08 -14.89 16.38
N MET A 38 9.74 -15.02 17.54
CA MET A 38 10.41 -16.27 17.99
C MET A 38 9.53 -17.53 17.87
N ARG A 39 8.19 -17.37 17.91
CA ARG A 39 7.20 -18.43 17.74
C ARG A 39 7.16 -19.04 16.32
N CYS A 40 7.64 -18.33 15.30
CA CYS A 40 7.74 -18.83 13.92
C CYS A 40 8.95 -19.76 13.74
N ARG A 41 10.10 -19.47 14.39
CA ARG A 41 11.35 -20.23 14.19
C ARG A 41 11.33 -21.64 14.76
N GLU A 42 10.64 -21.86 15.88
CA GLU A 42 10.49 -23.22 16.46
C GLU A 42 9.55 -24.08 15.60
N MET A 43 8.56 -23.44 15.00
CA MET A 43 7.54 -24.06 14.17
C MET A 43 8.03 -24.36 12.74
N GLU A 44 8.91 -23.52 12.20
CA GLU A 44 9.73 -23.81 11.01
C GLU A 44 10.56 -25.08 11.22
N ARG A 45 11.18 -25.23 12.39
CA ARG A 45 12.02 -26.38 12.73
C ARG A 45 11.21 -27.68 12.82
N ASP A 46 10.01 -27.63 13.40
CA ASP A 46 9.13 -28.80 13.53
C ASP A 46 8.43 -29.15 12.19
N THR A 47 8.12 -28.13 11.37
CA THR A 47 7.61 -28.33 10.00
C THR A 47 8.67 -28.95 9.10
N MET A 48 9.92 -28.51 9.17
CA MET A 48 11.06 -29.10 8.45
C MET A 48 11.35 -30.54 8.89
N ARG A 49 11.20 -30.84 10.19
CA ARG A 49 11.39 -32.19 10.74
C ARG A 49 10.28 -33.17 10.33
N ASN A 50 9.05 -32.69 10.15
CA ASN A 50 7.89 -33.51 9.77
C ASN A 50 7.60 -33.51 8.25
N ALA A 51 8.36 -32.77 7.45
CA ALA A 51 8.05 -32.59 6.02
C ALA A 51 8.37 -33.80 5.15
N GLY A 52 9.27 -34.72 5.53
CA GLY A 52 9.47 -36.00 4.82
C GLY A 52 9.54 -35.95 3.28
N GLY A 53 10.05 -34.85 2.69
CA GLY A 53 10.05 -34.64 1.23
C GLY A 53 8.83 -33.92 0.64
N ALA A 54 8.04 -33.22 1.44
CA ALA A 54 6.85 -32.51 0.99
C ALA A 54 7.19 -31.42 -0.06
N PRO A 55 6.35 -31.24 -1.10
CA PRO A 55 6.56 -30.23 -2.12
C PRO A 55 6.72 -28.83 -1.52
N LYS A 56 7.64 -28.01 -2.05
CA LYS A 56 7.91 -26.62 -1.62
C LYS A 56 6.63 -25.77 -1.48
N GLU A 57 5.65 -26.04 -2.34
CA GLU A 57 4.36 -25.36 -2.36
C GLU A 57 3.46 -25.73 -1.15
N TYR A 58 3.55 -26.96 -0.64
CA TYR A 58 2.87 -27.37 0.59
C TYR A 58 3.46 -26.66 1.81
N LEU A 59 4.79 -26.52 1.86
CA LEU A 59 5.48 -25.78 2.92
C LEU A 59 5.07 -24.31 2.94
N LYS A 60 4.97 -23.66 1.76
CA LYS A 60 4.47 -22.28 1.65
C LYS A 60 3.05 -22.13 2.20
N CYS A 61 2.11 -23.01 1.81
CA CYS A 61 0.74 -22.99 2.33
C CYS A 61 0.71 -23.11 3.85
N LYS A 62 1.51 -24.03 4.40
CA LYS A 62 1.56 -24.30 5.84
C LYS A 62 2.17 -23.13 6.60
N LEU A 63 3.28 -22.57 6.11
CA LEU A 63 3.91 -21.41 6.72
C LEU A 63 3.00 -20.18 6.70
N PHE A 64 2.31 -19.94 5.57
CA PHE A 64 1.36 -18.85 5.45
C PHE A 64 0.15 -19.01 6.40
N SER A 65 -0.37 -20.24 6.59
CA SER A 65 -1.45 -20.46 7.55
C SER A 65 -1.11 -20.04 8.99
N PHE A 66 0.18 -19.95 9.33
CA PHE A 66 0.63 -19.46 10.64
C PHE A 66 0.69 -17.93 10.74
N THR A 67 0.78 -17.21 9.63
CA THR A 67 0.69 -15.74 9.63
C THR A 67 -0.76 -15.27 9.75
N LEU A 68 -1.72 -16.13 9.41
CA LEU A 68 -3.14 -15.84 9.50
C LEU A 68 -3.64 -15.83 10.94
N THR A 69 -4.53 -14.88 11.24
CA THR A 69 -5.23 -14.79 12.52
C THR A 69 -6.73 -14.60 12.29
N GLY A 70 -7.53 -14.52 13.35
CA GLY A 70 -8.93 -14.07 13.27
C GLY A 70 -9.84 -14.90 12.34
N LYS A 71 -10.54 -14.21 11.43
CA LYS A 71 -11.49 -14.82 10.48
C LYS A 71 -10.75 -15.61 9.39
N ALA A 72 -9.59 -15.12 8.94
CA ALA A 72 -8.74 -15.78 7.95
C ALA A 72 -8.29 -17.17 8.41
N LEU A 73 -7.75 -17.28 9.63
CA LEU A 73 -7.34 -18.58 10.18
C LEU A 73 -8.53 -19.54 10.37
N ARG A 74 -9.68 -19.03 10.83
CA ARG A 74 -10.90 -19.84 11.00
C ARG A 74 -11.41 -20.38 9.67
N TRP A 75 -11.41 -19.57 8.62
CA TRP A 75 -11.77 -20.01 7.28
C TRP A 75 -10.84 -21.12 6.79
N VAL A 76 -9.51 -20.91 6.86
CA VAL A 76 -8.53 -21.93 6.43
C VAL A 76 -8.71 -23.25 7.18
N LYS A 77 -8.97 -23.20 8.49
CA LYS A 77 -9.24 -24.39 9.32
C LYS A 77 -10.58 -25.07 9.00
N SER A 78 -11.54 -24.35 8.42
CA SER A 78 -12.85 -24.87 8.02
C SER A 78 -12.84 -25.56 6.65
N LEU A 79 -11.77 -25.39 5.86
CA LEU A 79 -11.63 -26.03 4.57
C LEU A 79 -11.53 -27.56 4.72
N PRO A 80 -12.15 -28.35 3.82
CA PRO A 80 -12.03 -29.79 3.84
C PRO A 80 -10.56 -30.23 3.73
N ALA A 81 -10.21 -31.34 4.39
CA ALA A 81 -8.86 -31.90 4.27
C ALA A 81 -8.52 -32.14 2.78
N GLN A 82 -7.31 -31.75 2.36
CA GLN A 82 -6.81 -31.89 0.99
C GLN A 82 -7.54 -31.06 -0.08
N SER A 83 -8.42 -30.11 0.29
CA SER A 83 -9.12 -29.28 -0.69
C SER A 83 -8.23 -28.26 -1.41
N ILE A 84 -7.08 -27.92 -0.82
CA ILE A 84 -6.07 -27.01 -1.39
C ILE A 84 -4.72 -27.66 -1.20
N THR A 85 -4.08 -28.06 -2.29
CA THR A 85 -2.81 -28.81 -2.26
C THR A 85 -1.64 -28.01 -2.81
N THR A 86 -1.93 -26.90 -3.52
CA THR A 86 -0.91 -26.02 -4.10
C THR A 86 -1.06 -24.58 -3.59
N TRP A 87 0.05 -23.83 -3.58
CA TRP A 87 0.05 -22.41 -3.23
C TRP A 87 -0.82 -21.58 -4.18
N LYS A 88 -0.88 -21.96 -5.46
CA LYS A 88 -1.70 -21.28 -6.46
C LYS A 88 -3.19 -21.41 -6.13
N GLU A 89 -3.67 -22.63 -5.85
CA GLU A 89 -5.05 -22.86 -5.41
C GLU A 89 -5.35 -22.10 -4.12
N TYR A 90 -4.39 -22.08 -3.20
CA TYR A 90 -4.50 -21.36 -1.93
C TYR A 90 -4.74 -19.88 -2.14
N LYS A 91 -3.89 -19.22 -2.95
CA LYS A 91 -4.05 -17.79 -3.29
C LYS A 91 -5.40 -17.51 -3.94
N VAL A 92 -5.80 -18.32 -4.91
CA VAL A 92 -7.08 -18.12 -5.63
C VAL A 92 -8.27 -18.26 -4.67
N ALA A 93 -8.29 -19.30 -3.83
CA ALA A 93 -9.37 -19.52 -2.88
C ALA A 93 -9.39 -18.44 -1.79
N PHE A 94 -8.23 -18.08 -1.25
CA PHE A 94 -8.10 -17.06 -0.21
C PHE A 94 -8.55 -15.69 -0.72
N LEU A 95 -8.05 -15.26 -1.88
CA LEU A 95 -8.48 -14.02 -2.53
C LEU A 95 -9.95 -14.09 -2.94
N GLY A 96 -10.44 -15.22 -3.46
CA GLY A 96 -11.86 -15.37 -3.78
C GLY A 96 -12.79 -15.27 -2.58
N HIS A 97 -12.33 -15.69 -1.40
CA HIS A 97 -13.11 -15.66 -0.15
C HIS A 97 -13.04 -14.29 0.56
N PHE A 98 -11.85 -13.69 0.64
CA PHE A 98 -11.63 -12.45 1.40
C PHE A 98 -11.64 -11.19 0.52
N PHE A 99 -11.23 -11.29 -0.74
CA PHE A 99 -11.22 -10.20 -1.69
C PHE A 99 -12.43 -10.30 -2.62
N THR A 100 -13.59 -9.86 -2.10
CA THR A 100 -14.85 -9.96 -2.83
C THR A 100 -14.80 -9.18 -4.15
N LYS A 101 -15.56 -9.66 -5.16
CA LYS A 101 -15.72 -8.94 -6.43
C LYS A 101 -16.16 -7.50 -6.22
N GLN A 102 -16.96 -7.24 -5.18
CA GLN A 102 -17.42 -5.90 -4.82
C GLN A 102 -16.26 -5.01 -4.35
N ARG A 103 -15.36 -5.50 -3.48
CA ARG A 103 -14.18 -4.73 -3.06
C ARG A 103 -13.26 -4.44 -4.25
N ALA A 104 -13.02 -5.45 -5.11
CA ALA A 104 -12.25 -5.27 -6.32
C ALA A 104 -12.85 -4.19 -7.25
N ASN A 105 -14.17 -4.19 -7.44
CA ASN A 105 -14.85 -3.18 -8.25
C ASN A 105 -14.76 -1.80 -7.63
N LEU A 106 -14.97 -1.68 -6.32
CA LEU A 106 -14.85 -0.42 -5.60
C LEU A 106 -13.43 0.17 -5.68
N LEU A 107 -12.40 -0.66 -5.61
CA LEU A 107 -11.02 -0.20 -5.79
C LEU A 107 -10.74 0.21 -7.24
N ARG A 108 -11.24 -0.54 -8.24
CA ARG A 108 -11.16 -0.12 -9.65
C ARG A 108 -11.84 1.22 -9.89
N GLU A 109 -13.00 1.44 -9.28
CA GLU A 109 -13.73 2.72 -9.33
C GLU A 109 -12.92 3.84 -8.64
N LYS A 110 -12.35 3.59 -7.46
CA LYS A 110 -11.48 4.56 -6.77
C LYS A 110 -10.23 4.92 -7.58
N ILE A 111 -9.64 3.95 -8.29
CA ILE A 111 -8.53 4.20 -9.21
C ILE A 111 -9.04 5.07 -10.36
N SER A 112 -10.07 4.65 -11.09
CA SER A 112 -10.52 5.32 -12.32
C SER A 112 -11.11 6.71 -12.10
N SER A 113 -11.72 6.94 -10.94
CA SER A 113 -12.32 8.21 -10.52
C SER A 113 -11.45 9.02 -9.58
N PHE A 114 -10.15 8.69 -9.47
CA PHE A 114 -9.24 9.36 -8.55
C PHE A 114 -9.26 10.88 -8.71
N GLN A 115 -9.33 11.57 -7.59
CA GLN A 115 -9.20 13.02 -7.46
C GLN A 115 -8.36 13.33 -6.21
N GLN A 116 -7.47 14.30 -6.34
CA GLN A 116 -6.80 14.92 -5.19
C GLN A 116 -7.83 15.78 -4.44
N GLY A 117 -7.84 15.66 -3.11
CA GLY A 117 -8.69 16.48 -2.25
C GLY A 117 -8.33 17.97 -2.30
N PRO A 118 -9.26 18.89 -1.97
CA PRO A 118 -9.06 20.32 -2.10
C PRO A 118 -7.93 20.89 -1.21
N VAL A 119 -7.64 20.22 -0.10
CA VAL A 119 -6.59 20.59 0.87
C VAL A 119 -5.56 19.47 1.04
N GLU A 120 -5.65 18.41 0.24
CA GLU A 120 -4.76 17.25 0.32
C GLU A 120 -3.41 17.58 -0.32
N PRO A 121 -2.29 17.44 0.41
CA PRO A 121 -0.96 17.57 -0.17
C PRO A 121 -0.73 16.58 -1.32
N PHE A 122 0.16 16.92 -2.26
CA PHE A 122 0.41 16.08 -3.42
C PHE A 122 1.02 14.72 -3.03
N HIS A 123 1.93 14.71 -2.06
CA HIS A 123 2.56 13.47 -1.61
C HIS A 123 1.56 12.49 -0.95
N GLU A 124 0.61 13.00 -0.15
CA GLU A 124 -0.45 12.17 0.43
C GLU A 124 -1.39 11.61 -0.65
N ALA A 125 -1.76 12.45 -1.62
CA ALA A 125 -2.58 12.03 -2.76
C ALA A 125 -1.89 10.92 -3.57
N LEU A 126 -0.58 11.04 -3.80
CA LEU A 126 0.22 10.03 -4.48
C LEU A 126 0.25 8.70 -3.71
N GLU A 127 0.50 8.74 -2.41
CA GLU A 127 0.53 7.53 -1.58
C GLU A 127 -0.84 6.87 -1.54
N ARG A 128 -1.93 7.64 -1.41
CA ARG A 128 -3.30 7.10 -1.47
C ARG A 128 -3.60 6.43 -2.82
N PHE A 129 -3.12 7.00 -3.92
CA PHE A 129 -3.26 6.38 -5.24
C PHE A 129 -2.49 5.06 -5.35
N LYS A 130 -1.25 5.01 -4.87
CA LYS A 130 -0.44 3.78 -4.80
C LYS A 130 -1.08 2.73 -3.90
N ASP A 131 -1.71 3.14 -2.81
CA ASP A 131 -2.44 2.24 -1.91
C ASP A 131 -3.58 1.53 -2.65
N TYR A 132 -4.38 2.27 -3.42
CA TYR A 132 -5.46 1.67 -4.22
C TYR A 132 -4.96 0.66 -5.26
N THR A 133 -3.83 0.93 -5.91
CA THR A 133 -3.28 0.01 -6.92
C THR A 133 -2.70 -1.25 -6.28
N ARG A 134 -1.99 -1.12 -5.15
CA ARG A 134 -1.46 -2.28 -4.39
C ARG A 134 -2.57 -3.14 -3.81
N GLU A 135 -3.67 -2.54 -3.36
CA GLU A 135 -4.82 -3.26 -2.83
C GLU A 135 -5.64 -3.98 -3.92
N CYS A 136 -5.52 -3.59 -5.19
CA CYS A 136 -6.25 -4.20 -6.29
C CYS A 136 -5.31 -4.78 -7.36
N PRO A 137 -4.53 -5.84 -7.08
CA PRO A 137 -3.52 -6.36 -8.00
C PRO A 137 -4.09 -6.78 -9.38
N ASN A 138 -5.37 -7.16 -9.45
CA ASN A 138 -6.08 -7.48 -10.69
C ASN A 138 -6.89 -6.30 -11.25
N HIS A 139 -6.39 -5.06 -11.15
CA HIS A 139 -7.07 -3.87 -11.65
C HIS A 139 -7.14 -3.81 -13.19
N GLY A 140 -6.25 -4.49 -13.92
CA GLY A 140 -6.31 -4.63 -15.38
C GLY A 140 -5.89 -3.38 -16.18
N LEU A 141 -5.17 -2.46 -15.54
CA LEU A 141 -4.72 -1.20 -16.15
C LEU A 141 -3.20 -1.27 -16.38
N SER A 142 -2.72 -0.70 -17.49
CA SER A 142 -1.27 -0.53 -17.71
C SER A 142 -0.70 0.57 -16.82
N GLU A 143 0.60 0.53 -16.53
CA GLU A 143 1.26 1.58 -15.74
C GLU A 143 1.05 2.98 -16.35
N GLY A 144 1.16 3.12 -17.68
CA GLY A 144 0.89 4.39 -18.35
C GLY A 144 -0.55 4.88 -18.15
N SER A 145 -1.53 3.96 -18.10
CA SER A 145 -2.92 4.32 -17.82
C SER A 145 -3.09 4.79 -16.37
N LEU A 146 -2.41 4.15 -15.42
CA LEU A 146 -2.43 4.57 -14.02
C LEU A 146 -1.90 6.01 -13.86
N TRP A 147 -0.75 6.33 -14.47
CA TRP A 147 -0.20 7.68 -14.38
C TRP A 147 -1.02 8.73 -15.13
N ASN A 148 -1.66 8.38 -16.24
CA ASN A 148 -2.62 9.26 -16.92
C ASN A 148 -3.82 9.58 -16.02
N ILE A 149 -4.38 8.56 -15.36
CA ILE A 149 -5.49 8.73 -14.42
C ILE A 149 -5.07 9.62 -13.25
N PHE A 150 -3.91 9.33 -12.65
CA PHE A 150 -3.36 10.14 -11.56
C PHE A 150 -3.16 11.60 -11.99
N TYR A 151 -2.49 11.85 -13.12
CA TYR A 151 -2.27 13.20 -13.65
C TYR A 151 -3.58 13.95 -13.88
N ARG A 152 -4.64 13.29 -14.36
CA ARG A 152 -5.95 13.92 -14.55
C ARG A 152 -6.69 14.21 -13.24
N GLY A 153 -6.41 13.44 -12.19
CA GLY A 153 -7.05 13.57 -10.89
C GLY A 153 -6.40 14.57 -9.95
N ILE A 154 -5.14 14.95 -10.17
CA ILE A 154 -4.43 15.91 -9.32
C ILE A 154 -4.82 17.36 -9.61
N SER A 155 -4.57 18.22 -8.63
CA SER A 155 -4.87 19.65 -8.69
C SER A 155 -4.19 20.34 -9.89
N GLY A 156 -4.80 21.43 -10.37
CA GLY A 156 -4.25 22.20 -11.49
C GLY A 156 -2.84 22.72 -11.23
N LYS A 157 -2.53 23.08 -9.97
CA LYS A 157 -1.19 23.51 -9.54
C LYS A 157 -0.16 22.39 -9.73
N CYS A 158 -0.47 21.19 -9.24
CA CYS A 158 0.43 20.05 -9.36
C CYS A 158 0.63 19.63 -10.83
N ARG A 159 -0.44 19.65 -11.65
CA ARG A 159 -0.32 19.40 -13.10
C ARG A 159 0.62 20.39 -13.77
N PHE A 160 0.45 21.69 -13.50
CA PHE A 160 1.31 22.72 -14.06
C PHE A 160 2.78 22.53 -13.66
N SER A 161 3.05 22.15 -12.40
CA SER A 161 4.39 21.82 -11.94
C SER A 161 4.98 20.62 -12.68
N LEU A 162 4.20 19.55 -12.89
CA LEU A 162 4.64 18.38 -13.66
C LEU A 162 4.91 18.71 -15.12
N ASP A 163 4.04 19.50 -15.76
CA ASP A 163 4.21 19.95 -17.14
C ASP A 163 5.48 20.79 -17.30
N THR A 164 5.72 21.71 -16.37
CA THR A 164 6.96 22.51 -16.33
C THR A 164 8.19 21.62 -16.16
N ALA A 165 8.17 20.68 -15.20
CA ALA A 165 9.27 19.75 -14.97
C ALA A 165 9.49 18.77 -16.14
N SER A 166 8.46 18.54 -16.96
CA SER A 166 8.52 17.72 -18.19
C SER A 166 9.00 18.50 -19.41
N ASN A 167 9.38 19.77 -19.23
CA ASN A 167 9.76 20.67 -20.32
C ASN A 167 8.64 20.84 -21.37
N GLY A 168 7.38 20.86 -20.91
CA GLY A 168 6.20 20.98 -21.77
C GLY A 168 5.04 20.16 -21.25
N ASN A 169 4.78 19.01 -21.87
CA ASN A 169 3.60 18.18 -21.57
C ASN A 169 4.04 16.87 -20.90
N PHE A 170 3.62 16.67 -19.66
CA PHE A 170 3.89 15.46 -18.88
C PHE A 170 3.44 14.18 -19.59
N MET A 171 2.32 14.22 -20.32
CA MET A 171 1.76 13.06 -21.02
C MET A 171 2.61 12.54 -22.18
N THR A 172 3.66 13.27 -22.58
CA THR A 172 4.62 12.83 -23.62
C THR A 172 5.79 12.03 -23.05
N LYS A 173 5.92 11.96 -21.73
CA LYS A 173 7.01 11.28 -21.04
C LYS A 173 6.81 9.77 -21.04
N THR A 174 7.92 9.05 -21.05
CA THR A 174 7.93 7.60 -20.82
C THR A 174 7.48 7.29 -19.39
N VAL A 175 7.04 6.06 -19.12
CA VAL A 175 6.59 5.66 -17.77
C VAL A 175 7.69 5.87 -16.72
N THR A 176 8.95 5.59 -17.07
CA THR A 176 10.08 5.78 -16.17
C THR A 176 10.32 7.25 -15.84
N GLU A 177 10.34 8.13 -16.86
CA GLU A 177 10.47 9.58 -16.65
C GLU A 177 9.30 10.13 -15.82
N ALA A 178 8.06 9.70 -16.14
CA ALA A 178 6.86 10.10 -15.43
C ALA A 178 6.94 9.77 -13.93
N LYS A 179 7.37 8.55 -13.58
CA LYS A 179 7.60 8.12 -12.19
C LYS A 179 8.60 9.03 -11.49
N ILE A 180 9.76 9.27 -12.11
CA ILE A 180 10.81 10.13 -11.52
C ILE A 180 10.27 11.54 -11.24
N LEU A 181 9.56 12.14 -12.20
CA LEU A 181 9.00 13.49 -12.04
C LEU A 181 7.94 13.55 -10.94
N ILE A 182 7.08 12.54 -10.85
CA ILE A 182 6.06 12.42 -9.80
C ILE A 182 6.72 12.31 -8.42
N GLU A 183 7.70 11.42 -8.25
CA GLU A 183 8.36 11.22 -6.95
C GLU A 183 9.16 12.46 -6.52
N ASN A 184 9.80 13.15 -7.48
CA ASN A 184 10.50 14.41 -7.20
C ASN A 184 9.55 15.50 -6.71
N LEU A 185 8.36 15.61 -7.34
CA LEU A 185 7.35 16.57 -6.90
C LEU A 185 6.78 16.21 -5.53
N ALA A 186 6.56 14.92 -5.26
CA ALA A 186 6.12 14.45 -3.94
C ALA A 186 7.14 14.76 -2.85
N SER A 187 8.42 14.55 -3.12
CA SER A 187 9.51 14.88 -2.18
C SER A 187 9.58 16.38 -1.89
N SER A 188 9.41 17.21 -2.92
CA SER A 188 9.41 18.67 -2.76
C SER A 188 8.17 19.19 -2.00
N ASP A 189 7.03 18.52 -2.17
CA ASP A 189 5.77 18.86 -1.51
C ASP A 189 5.80 18.52 -0.01
N SER A 190 6.35 17.35 0.35
CA SER A 190 6.51 16.94 1.75
C SER A 190 7.50 17.83 2.51
N ASP A 191 8.63 18.20 1.89
CA ASP A 191 9.62 19.11 2.50
C ASP A 191 9.03 20.50 2.79
N ASN A 192 8.22 21.05 1.88
CA ASN A 192 7.54 22.31 2.09
C ASN A 192 6.51 22.23 3.23
N PHE A 193 5.78 21.12 3.34
CA PHE A 193 4.83 20.90 4.43
C PHE A 193 5.52 20.87 5.80
N ILE A 194 6.61 20.11 5.91
CA ILE A 194 7.42 20.02 7.15
C ILE A 194 8.02 21.38 7.49
N GLY A 195 8.52 22.13 6.49
CA GLY A 195 9.04 23.48 6.66
C GLY A 195 7.99 24.44 7.23
N HIS A 196 6.78 24.42 6.66
CA HIS A 196 5.66 25.24 7.13
C HIS A 196 5.25 24.87 8.57
N GLU A 197 5.16 23.57 8.90
CA GLU A 197 4.80 23.13 10.24
C GLU A 197 5.83 23.56 11.29
N ARG A 198 7.13 23.45 10.98
CA ARG A 198 8.21 23.94 11.83
C ARG A 198 8.14 25.46 12.05
N ALA A 199 7.89 26.22 10.98
CA ALA A 199 7.74 27.67 11.07
C ALA A 199 6.54 28.07 11.94
N VAL A 200 5.39 27.40 11.77
CA VAL A 200 4.19 27.63 12.58
C VAL A 200 4.44 27.31 14.06
N LYS A 201 5.10 26.19 14.36
CA LYS A 201 5.50 25.85 15.73
C LYS A 201 6.40 26.91 16.34
N ALA A 202 7.42 27.36 15.60
CA ALA A 202 8.33 28.41 16.06
C ALA A 202 7.60 29.72 16.38
N ILE A 203 6.67 30.15 15.53
CA ILE A 203 5.84 31.35 15.75
C ILE A 203 4.94 31.20 16.98
N ASN A 204 4.32 30.02 17.17
CA ASN A 204 3.42 29.79 18.30
C ASN A 204 4.16 29.56 19.63
N SER A 205 5.43 29.16 19.58
CA SER A 205 6.30 29.02 20.75
C SER A 205 7.06 30.30 21.12
N ASP A 206 6.87 31.40 20.38
CA ASP A 206 7.49 32.68 20.69
C ASP A 206 6.86 33.28 21.97
N PRO A 207 7.62 33.35 23.09
CA PRO A 207 7.11 33.83 24.38
C PRO A 207 6.78 35.34 24.39
N TYR A 208 7.00 36.07 23.28
CA TYR A 208 6.71 37.50 23.15
C TYR A 208 5.44 37.84 22.34
N ARG A 209 4.64 36.84 21.93
CA ARG A 209 3.51 37.03 21.00
C ARG A 209 2.29 37.78 21.58
N ASP A 210 2.14 37.89 22.90
CA ASP A 210 0.98 38.51 23.57
C ASP A 210 0.99 40.06 23.60
N GLY A 211 1.89 40.71 22.87
CA GLY A 211 2.11 42.17 22.99
C GLY A 211 1.32 43.10 22.05
N TYR A 212 0.58 42.58 21.06
CA TYR A 212 -0.05 43.43 20.05
C TYR A 212 -1.51 43.05 19.77
N SER A 213 -2.37 43.22 20.77
CA SER A 213 -3.81 43.38 20.58
C SER A 213 -4.19 44.87 20.54
N GLU A 214 -4.67 45.27 19.37
CA GLU A 214 -5.54 46.43 19.08
C GLU A 214 -5.30 47.77 19.81
N SER A 215 -4.66 48.70 19.11
CA SER A 215 -5.06 50.11 19.16
C SER A 215 -5.78 50.47 17.86
N LYS A 216 -7.10 50.26 17.85
CA LYS A 216 -8.00 50.84 16.83
C LYS A 216 -8.16 52.34 17.11
N PRO A 217 -8.04 53.22 16.09
CA PRO A 217 -8.56 54.58 16.19
C PRO A 217 -10.09 54.61 16.11
#